data_AF-A0A7S6MNI2-F1
#
_entry.id   AF-A0A7S6MNI2-F1
#
_cell.length_a   1.000
_cell.length_b   1.000
_cell.length_c   1.000
_cell.angle_alpha   90.00
_cell.angle_beta   90.00
_cell.angle_gamma   90.00
#
_symmetry.space_group_name_H-M   'P 1'
#
loop_
_entity.id
_entity.type
_entity.pdbx_description
1 polymer ?
#
loop_
_entity_poly.entity_id
_entity_poly.type
_entity_poly.pdbx_seq_one_letter_code
_entity_poly.pdbx_strand_id
1 'polypeptide(L)'
;MHLKLSELIAINTANGYSVEEIAKAAEEFKAAMINKTAALDLIKKLRGKKYEDQRKRIAELKDSIAPIGQKIIDTLLNSSKVTKEQADAWANSQIIEKSALTKLKKIWYREEDVRRDMAEFYRITGGKLRQVRIETDGSRRANASGIGHFEDNVIRPGSSFNKTILWHEMAHHLEADPAAKAASNGYLLKRRKSEKVYSLRSLTGNRGYRSNEGAYSDDFINPYVGKVYRDKTTEVWSMGIQYLSNPSDAAMLVAKDPKWRR
;
A
#
# COMPACT_ATOMS: atom_id res chain seq x y z
N MET A 1 -27.74 29.54 23.44
CA MET A 1 -28.27 30.50 24.42
C MET A 1 -27.44 30.35 25.68
N HIS A 2 -26.43 31.21 25.87
CA HIS A 2 -25.53 31.11 27.02
C HIS A 2 -26.16 31.83 28.21
N LEU A 3 -26.50 31.09 29.26
CA LEU A 3 -26.83 31.68 30.57
C LEU A 3 -25.58 32.42 31.08
N LYS A 4 -25.77 33.67 31.54
CA LYS A 4 -24.66 34.45 32.10
C LYS A 4 -24.26 33.83 33.43
N LEU A 5 -22.96 33.81 33.75
CA LEU A 5 -22.43 33.21 34.99
C LEU A 5 -23.12 33.75 36.26
N SER A 6 -23.57 35.01 36.22
CA SER A 6 -24.37 35.66 37.26
C SER A 6 -25.74 35.00 37.51
N GLU A 7 -26.38 34.43 36.48
CA GLU A 7 -27.69 33.78 36.58
C GLU A 7 -27.59 32.36 37.17
N LEU A 8 -26.47 31.65 36.90
CA LEU A 8 -26.17 30.34 37.50
C LEU A 8 -25.80 30.44 38.99
N ILE A 9 -25.13 31.52 39.40
CA ILE A 9 -24.79 31.78 40.81
C ILE A 9 -26.06 32.04 41.63
N ALA A 10 -27.01 32.83 41.10
CA ALA A 10 -28.27 33.15 41.80
C ALA A 10 -29.14 31.91 42.11
N ILE A 11 -29.14 30.90 41.22
CA ILE A 11 -29.89 29.63 41.40
C ILE A 11 -29.26 28.77 42.49
N ASN A 12 -27.93 28.81 42.67
CA ASN A 12 -27.23 27.96 43.63
C ASN A 12 -27.17 28.54 45.05
N THR A 13 -27.17 29.87 45.20
CA THR A 13 -27.27 30.50 46.54
C THR A 13 -28.62 30.16 47.20
N ALA A 14 -29.68 30.00 46.41
CA ALA A 14 -31.00 29.55 46.88
C ALA A 14 -31.01 28.09 47.41
N ASN A 15 -30.00 27.29 47.06
CA ASN A 15 -29.83 25.91 47.51
C ASN A 15 -28.79 25.76 48.64
N GLY A 16 -28.33 26.87 49.24
CA GLY A 16 -27.53 26.87 50.47
C GLY A 16 -26.01 26.75 50.30
N TYR A 17 -25.47 26.91 49.09
CA TYR A 17 -24.01 26.88 48.85
C TYR A 17 -23.41 28.30 48.85
N SER A 18 -22.26 28.48 49.51
CA SER A 18 -21.60 29.80 49.59
C SER A 18 -20.87 30.15 48.29
N VAL A 19 -20.72 31.45 48.01
CA VAL A 19 -19.97 31.95 46.84
C VAL A 19 -18.51 31.49 46.88
N GLU A 20 -17.94 31.35 48.08
CA GLU A 20 -16.57 30.86 48.30
C GLU A 20 -16.41 29.38 47.96
N GLU A 21 -17.42 28.54 48.27
CA GLU A 21 -17.43 27.12 47.92
C GLU A 21 -17.52 26.90 46.41
N ILE A 22 -18.33 27.73 45.72
CA ILE A 22 -18.46 27.70 44.26
C ILE A 22 -17.18 28.16 43.57
N ALA A 23 -16.52 29.22 44.10
CA ALA A 23 -15.24 29.69 43.59
C ALA A 23 -14.13 28.64 43.77
N LYS A 24 -14.10 27.97 44.92
CA LYS A 24 -13.17 26.88 45.21
C LYS A 24 -13.39 25.68 44.28
N ALA A 25 -14.64 25.27 44.06
CA ALA A 25 -14.97 24.18 43.13
C ALA A 25 -14.63 24.52 41.66
N ALA A 26 -14.77 25.78 41.26
CA ALA A 26 -14.39 26.23 39.92
C ALA A 26 -12.86 26.24 39.72
N GLU A 27 -12.09 26.62 40.74
CA GLU A 27 -10.63 26.53 40.73
C GLU A 27 -10.12 25.09 40.79
N GLU A 28 -10.75 24.22 41.59
CA GLU A 28 -10.48 22.77 41.60
C GLU A 28 -10.80 22.11 40.24
N PHE A 29 -11.88 22.55 39.57
CA PHE A 29 -12.25 22.09 38.23
C PHE A 29 -11.24 22.57 37.16
N LYS A 30 -10.76 23.81 37.24
CA LYS A 30 -9.68 24.33 36.38
C LYS A 30 -8.35 23.57 36.60
N ALA A 31 -7.99 23.30 37.85
CA ALA A 31 -6.79 22.53 38.20
C ALA A 31 -6.89 21.07 37.68
N ALA A 32 -8.07 20.45 37.77
CA ALA A 32 -8.32 19.12 37.21
C ALA A 32 -8.26 19.09 35.67
N MET A 33 -8.71 20.15 34.99
CA MET A 33 -8.62 20.32 33.53
C MET A 33 -7.16 20.45 33.04
N ILE A 34 -6.29 21.11 33.81
CA ILE A 34 -4.85 21.25 33.51
C ILE A 34 -4.15 19.87 33.59
N ASN A 35 -4.46 19.08 34.62
CA ASN A 35 -3.90 17.73 34.77
C ASN A 35 -4.41 16.72 33.73
N LYS A 36 -5.66 16.86 33.28
CA LYS A 36 -6.22 16.03 32.19
C LYS A 36 -5.50 16.23 30.87
N THR A 37 -5.10 17.46 30.56
CA THR A 37 -4.40 17.80 29.31
C THR A 37 -2.98 17.24 29.31
N ALA A 38 -2.26 17.38 30.43
CA ALA A 38 -0.93 16.78 30.60
C ALA A 38 -0.95 15.24 30.55
N ALA A 39 -1.97 14.61 31.15
CA ALA A 39 -2.16 13.16 31.09
C ALA A 39 -2.49 12.68 29.67
N LEU A 40 -3.31 13.41 28.90
CA LEU A 40 -3.61 13.11 27.51
C LEU A 40 -2.37 13.25 26.61
N ASP A 41 -1.55 14.27 26.83
CA ASP A 41 -0.27 14.43 26.11
C ASP A 41 0.73 13.34 26.46
N LEU A 42 0.78 12.89 27.72
CA LEU A 42 1.60 11.76 28.12
C LEU A 42 1.10 10.46 27.48
N ILE A 43 -0.21 10.20 27.47
CA ILE A 43 -0.81 9.04 26.79
C ILE A 43 -0.54 9.11 25.27
N LYS A 44 -0.60 10.30 24.67
CA LYS A 44 -0.29 10.50 23.24
C LYS A 44 1.19 10.27 22.95
N LYS A 45 2.10 10.73 23.81
CA LYS A 45 3.55 10.46 23.74
C LYS A 45 3.86 8.98 23.96
N LEU A 46 3.21 8.31 24.91
CA LEU A 46 3.39 6.88 25.17
C LEU A 46 2.82 6.01 24.04
N ARG A 47 1.68 6.39 23.46
CA ARG A 47 1.12 5.77 22.24
C ARG A 47 2.04 6.00 21.02
N GLY A 48 2.64 7.18 20.91
CA GLY A 48 3.66 7.51 19.91
C GLY A 48 4.90 6.64 20.05
N LYS A 49 5.46 6.54 21.27
CA LYS A 49 6.62 5.71 21.60
C LYS A 49 6.41 4.24 21.25
N LYS A 50 5.29 3.64 21.67
CA LYS A 50 4.97 2.23 21.34
C LYS A 50 4.87 1.99 19.83
N TYR A 51 4.37 2.96 19.07
CA TYR A 51 4.25 2.88 17.62
C TYR A 51 5.59 3.10 16.90
N GLU A 52 6.41 4.03 17.38
CA GLU A 52 7.76 4.28 16.87
C GLU A 52 8.70 3.10 17.17
N ASP A 53 8.66 2.55 18.38
CA ASP A 53 9.41 1.35 18.77
C ASP A 53 8.97 0.14 17.93
N GLN A 54 7.66 -0.02 17.68
CA GLN A 54 7.15 -1.07 16.81
C GLN A 54 7.61 -0.87 15.36
N ARG A 55 7.55 0.36 14.83
CA ARG A 55 8.03 0.67 13.48
C ARG A 55 9.53 0.42 13.34
N LYS A 56 10.32 0.86 14.32
CA LYS A 56 11.77 0.64 14.36
C LYS A 56 12.06 -0.84 14.39
N ARG A 57 11.35 -1.61 15.22
CA ARG A 57 11.52 -3.07 15.28
C ARG A 57 11.14 -3.75 13.97
N ILE A 58 10.06 -3.31 13.31
CA ILE A 58 9.69 -3.83 11.98
C ILE A 58 10.76 -3.49 10.94
N ALA A 59 11.31 -2.27 10.97
CA ALA A 59 12.39 -1.85 10.08
C ALA A 59 13.65 -2.71 10.30
N GLU A 60 14.09 -2.87 11.55
CA GLU A 60 15.22 -3.74 11.91
C GLU A 60 15.01 -5.19 11.42
N LEU A 61 13.80 -5.73 11.60
CA LEU A 61 13.47 -7.06 11.10
C LEU A 61 13.50 -7.12 9.58
N LYS A 62 12.95 -6.12 8.89
CA LYS A 62 13.00 -6.03 7.42
C LYS A 62 14.45 -5.96 6.91
N ASP A 63 15.30 -5.18 7.57
CA ASP A 63 16.72 -5.07 7.25
C ASP A 63 17.45 -6.39 7.48
N SER A 64 17.11 -7.11 8.56
CA SER A 64 17.73 -8.41 8.86
C SER A 64 17.42 -9.50 7.82
N ILE A 65 16.25 -9.45 7.18
CA ILE A 65 15.85 -10.42 6.14
C ILE A 65 16.16 -9.96 4.72
N ALA A 66 16.46 -8.66 4.53
CA ALA A 66 16.75 -8.08 3.22
C ALA A 66 17.87 -8.84 2.46
N PRO A 67 18.98 -9.29 3.07
CA PRO A 67 20.00 -10.06 2.36
C PRO A 67 19.48 -11.37 1.74
N ILE A 68 18.48 -12.02 2.35
CA ILE A 68 17.87 -13.23 1.80
C ILE A 68 17.08 -12.89 0.53
N GLY A 69 16.26 -11.84 0.59
CA GLY A 69 15.52 -11.36 -0.56
C GLY A 69 16.40 -10.84 -1.68
N GLN A 70 17.53 -10.21 -1.34
CA GLN A 70 18.50 -9.74 -2.32
C GLN A 70 19.07 -10.92 -3.11
N LYS A 71 19.44 -12.02 -2.43
CA LYS A 71 19.88 -13.25 -3.11
C LYS A 71 18.83 -13.80 -4.08
N ILE A 72 17.54 -13.73 -3.72
CA ILE A 72 16.44 -14.17 -4.58
C ILE A 72 16.37 -13.28 -5.83
N ILE A 73 16.37 -11.96 -5.64
CA ILE A 73 16.34 -10.99 -6.74
C ILE A 73 17.56 -11.15 -7.65
N ASP A 74 18.77 -11.26 -7.08
CA ASP A 74 20.01 -11.46 -7.82
C ASP A 74 19.97 -12.75 -8.63
N THR A 75 19.45 -13.84 -8.05
CA THR A 75 19.29 -15.12 -8.76
C THR A 75 18.37 -14.95 -9.97
N LEU A 76 17.23 -14.28 -9.80
CA LEU A 76 16.30 -14.00 -10.90
C LEU A 76 16.96 -13.14 -11.98
N LEU A 77 17.63 -12.06 -11.60
CA LEU A 77 18.31 -11.16 -12.53
C LEU A 77 19.46 -11.84 -13.28
N ASN A 78 20.23 -12.69 -12.62
CA ASN A 78 21.35 -13.44 -13.21
C ASN A 78 20.89 -14.61 -14.09
N SER A 79 19.71 -15.17 -13.80
CA SER A 79 19.08 -16.19 -14.65
C SER A 79 18.32 -15.62 -15.86
N SER A 80 18.15 -14.30 -15.90
CA SER A 80 17.38 -13.65 -16.96
C SER A 80 18.08 -13.78 -18.31
N LYS A 81 17.29 -14.15 -19.33
CA LYS A 81 17.73 -14.13 -20.73
C LYS A 81 17.79 -12.72 -21.31
N VAL A 82 17.24 -11.74 -20.61
CA VAL A 82 17.25 -10.33 -21.01
C VAL A 82 18.50 -9.68 -20.46
N THR A 83 19.35 -9.18 -21.35
CA THR A 83 20.55 -8.46 -20.93
C THR A 83 20.20 -7.10 -20.33
N LYS A 84 21.16 -6.51 -19.61
CA LYS A 84 20.98 -5.16 -19.05
C LYS A 84 20.74 -4.15 -20.17
N GLU A 85 21.49 -4.24 -21.25
CA GLU A 85 21.42 -3.33 -22.41
C GLU A 85 20.06 -3.43 -23.10
N GLN A 86 19.52 -4.64 -23.27
CA GLN A 86 18.18 -4.85 -23.81
C GLN A 86 17.11 -4.23 -22.91
N ALA A 87 17.20 -4.49 -21.61
CA ALA A 87 16.25 -3.95 -20.64
C ALA A 87 16.29 -2.42 -20.55
N ASP A 88 17.49 -1.83 -20.57
CA ASP A 88 17.68 -0.38 -20.58
C ASP A 88 17.12 0.22 -21.89
N ALA A 89 17.35 -0.41 -23.04
CA ALA A 89 16.79 0.03 -24.32
C ALA A 89 15.25 -0.01 -24.29
N TRP A 90 14.64 -1.08 -23.78
CA TRP A 90 13.19 -1.18 -23.65
C TRP A 90 12.62 -0.19 -22.64
N ALA A 91 13.28 0.05 -21.50
CA ALA A 91 12.86 1.08 -20.56
C ALA A 91 12.95 2.49 -21.15
N ASN A 92 13.98 2.75 -21.96
CA ASN A 92 14.18 4.02 -22.66
C ASN A 92 13.14 4.25 -23.76
N SER A 93 12.64 3.20 -24.41
CA SER A 93 11.62 3.31 -25.46
C SER A 93 10.20 3.57 -24.96
N GLN A 94 9.98 3.57 -23.64
CA GLN A 94 8.66 3.81 -23.05
C GLN A 94 8.31 5.29 -23.07
N ILE A 95 7.03 5.59 -23.25
CA ILE A 95 6.53 6.96 -23.34
C ILE A 95 6.25 7.44 -21.91
N ILE A 96 6.89 8.53 -21.49
CA ILE A 96 6.60 9.19 -20.22
C ILE A 96 6.25 10.64 -20.53
N GLU A 97 4.99 11.03 -20.28
CA GLU A 97 4.54 12.38 -20.57
C GLU A 97 5.20 13.42 -19.66
N LYS A 98 5.42 14.63 -20.18
CA LYS A 98 5.99 15.76 -19.41
C LYS A 98 5.17 16.08 -18.15
N SER A 99 3.85 15.94 -18.24
CA SER A 99 2.90 16.11 -17.14
C SER A 99 3.14 15.06 -16.04
N ALA A 100 3.32 13.80 -16.42
CA ALA A 100 3.64 12.70 -15.51
C ALA A 100 5.01 12.88 -14.87
N LEU A 101 6.05 13.24 -15.65
CA LEU A 101 7.39 13.55 -15.13
C LEU A 101 7.36 14.65 -14.06
N THR A 102 6.58 15.71 -14.31
CA THR A 102 6.40 16.80 -13.34
C THR A 102 5.79 16.29 -12.03
N LYS A 103 4.83 15.37 -12.09
CA LYS A 103 4.21 14.78 -10.90
C LYS A 103 5.16 13.84 -10.16
N LEU A 104 5.87 12.98 -10.89
CA LEU A 104 6.84 12.03 -10.35
C LEU A 104 8.00 12.75 -9.65
N LYS A 105 8.49 13.84 -10.24
CA LYS A 105 9.51 14.70 -9.62
C LYS A 105 9.07 15.28 -8.29
N LYS A 106 7.79 15.65 -8.12
CA LYS A 106 7.25 16.19 -6.85
C LYS A 106 7.25 15.17 -5.71
N ILE A 107 7.30 13.88 -6.02
CA ILE A 107 7.33 12.78 -5.05
C ILE A 107 8.71 12.12 -4.98
N TRP A 108 9.75 12.79 -5.48
CA TRP A 108 11.15 12.34 -5.45
C TRP A 108 11.43 11.05 -6.23
N TYR A 109 10.61 10.75 -7.23
CA TYR A 109 10.83 9.63 -8.12
C TYR A 109 11.14 10.17 -9.51
N ARG A 110 12.44 10.25 -9.86
CA ARG A 110 12.89 10.94 -11.08
C ARG A 110 12.76 10.04 -12.30
N GLU A 111 12.87 10.61 -13.49
CA GLU A 111 12.85 9.84 -14.73
C GLU A 111 13.92 8.74 -14.74
N GLU A 112 15.13 9.06 -14.29
CA GLU A 112 16.23 8.10 -14.16
C GLU A 112 15.86 6.91 -13.26
N ASP A 113 15.15 7.15 -12.16
CA ASP A 113 14.70 6.09 -11.24
C ASP A 113 13.62 5.24 -11.88
N VAL A 114 12.64 5.87 -12.54
CA VAL A 114 11.55 5.17 -13.23
C VAL A 114 12.13 4.24 -14.30
N ARG A 115 13.05 4.73 -15.13
CA ARG A 115 13.65 3.95 -16.21
C ARG A 115 14.52 2.82 -15.69
N ARG A 116 15.34 3.05 -14.66
CA ARG A 116 16.09 1.99 -13.96
C ARG A 116 15.15 0.91 -13.44
N ASP A 117 14.08 1.31 -12.77
CA ASP A 117 13.15 0.38 -12.13
C ASP A 117 12.31 -0.39 -13.18
N MET A 118 12.01 0.21 -14.34
CA MET A 118 11.42 -0.49 -15.49
C MET A 118 12.40 -1.50 -16.10
N ALA A 119 13.67 -1.15 -16.24
CA ALA A 119 14.69 -2.05 -16.78
C ALA A 119 14.85 -3.30 -15.89
N GLU A 120 14.88 -3.13 -14.57
CA GLU A 120 14.89 -4.25 -13.63
C GLU A 120 13.64 -5.13 -13.76
N PHE A 121 12.45 -4.53 -13.93
CA PHE A 121 11.21 -5.27 -14.18
C PHE A 121 11.31 -6.11 -15.46
N TYR A 122 11.82 -5.55 -16.56
CA TYR A 122 12.01 -6.27 -17.82
C TYR A 122 12.93 -7.48 -17.65
N ARG A 123 13.99 -7.36 -16.86
CA ARG A 123 14.88 -8.49 -16.59
C ARG A 123 14.19 -9.58 -15.80
N ILE A 124 13.48 -9.24 -14.72
CA ILE A 124 12.80 -10.25 -13.89
C ILE A 124 11.69 -10.97 -14.64
N THR A 125 10.98 -10.26 -15.52
CA THR A 125 9.84 -10.81 -16.26
C THR A 125 10.22 -11.45 -17.60
N GLY A 126 11.50 -11.38 -17.97
CA GLY A 126 11.99 -11.90 -19.25
C GLY A 126 11.49 -11.12 -20.47
N GLY A 127 11.24 -9.80 -20.32
CA GLY A 127 10.95 -8.90 -21.44
C GLY A 127 9.52 -8.95 -21.97
N LYS A 128 8.61 -9.64 -21.27
CA LYS A 128 7.27 -9.96 -21.78
C LYS A 128 6.27 -8.79 -21.77
N LEU A 129 6.69 -7.61 -21.32
CA LEU A 129 5.84 -6.42 -21.29
C LEU A 129 6.02 -5.61 -22.58
N ARG A 130 4.90 -5.19 -23.18
CA ARG A 130 4.89 -4.35 -24.39
C ARG A 130 5.04 -2.86 -24.03
N GLN A 131 4.91 -1.98 -25.03
CA GLN A 131 4.92 -0.54 -24.81
C GLN A 131 3.85 -0.13 -23.77
N VAL A 132 4.27 0.73 -22.86
CA VAL A 132 3.47 1.36 -21.81
C VAL A 132 3.68 2.86 -21.89
N ARG A 133 2.60 3.61 -21.71
CA ARG A 133 2.60 5.07 -21.55
C ARG A 133 2.39 5.42 -20.09
N ILE A 134 3.23 6.30 -19.57
CA ILE A 134 3.04 6.91 -18.26
C ILE A 134 2.49 8.32 -18.45
N GLU A 135 1.23 8.52 -18.06
CA GLU A 135 0.52 9.80 -18.14
C GLU A 135 -0.08 10.15 -16.76
N THR A 136 -0.70 11.33 -16.60
CA THR A 136 -1.40 11.68 -15.35
C THR A 136 -2.80 12.21 -15.63
N ASP A 137 -3.77 11.74 -14.83
CA ASP A 137 -5.14 12.27 -14.76
C ASP A 137 -5.36 13.18 -13.52
N GLY A 138 -4.31 13.42 -12.74
CA GLY A 138 -4.38 14.18 -11.49
C GLY A 138 -4.85 13.37 -10.27
N SER A 139 -5.16 12.09 -10.43
CA SER A 139 -5.59 11.20 -9.35
C SER A 139 -4.55 11.11 -8.23
N ARG A 140 -5.01 10.98 -6.98
CA ARG A 140 -4.14 10.67 -5.84
C ARG A 140 -3.74 9.20 -5.77
N ARG A 141 -4.48 8.32 -6.46
CA ARG A 141 -4.24 6.87 -6.51
C ARG A 141 -3.67 6.48 -7.85
N ALA A 142 -2.70 5.58 -7.82
CA ALA A 142 -2.18 4.99 -9.03
C ALA A 142 -3.20 4.02 -9.65
N ASN A 143 -3.14 3.85 -10.97
CA ASN A 143 -3.88 2.82 -11.69
C ASN A 143 -3.19 2.46 -13.01
N ALA A 144 -3.46 1.24 -13.47
CA ALA A 144 -3.30 0.81 -14.86
C ALA A 144 -4.64 0.89 -15.60
N SER A 145 -4.61 1.26 -16.88
CA SER A 145 -5.77 1.21 -17.78
C SER A 145 -5.36 0.77 -19.17
N GLY A 146 -6.35 0.40 -20.00
CA GLY A 146 -6.08 -0.14 -21.34
C GLY A 146 -5.46 -1.54 -21.29
N ILE A 147 -5.59 -2.25 -20.16
CA ILE A 147 -5.07 -3.60 -19.96
C ILE A 147 -5.65 -4.52 -21.04
N GLY A 148 -4.77 -5.13 -21.85
CA GLY A 148 -5.16 -6.01 -22.95
C GLY A 148 -5.46 -5.29 -24.28
N HIS A 149 -5.42 -3.96 -24.31
CA HIS A 149 -5.50 -3.16 -25.53
C HIS A 149 -4.09 -2.74 -25.96
N PHE A 150 -3.66 -3.24 -27.12
CA PHE A 150 -2.26 -3.13 -27.55
C PHE A 150 -1.73 -1.69 -27.67
N GLU A 151 -2.59 -0.70 -27.94
CA GLU A 151 -2.19 0.70 -28.17
C GLU A 151 -2.38 1.61 -26.94
N ASP A 152 -3.11 1.14 -25.91
CA ASP A 152 -3.64 1.97 -24.83
C ASP A 152 -3.12 1.59 -23.43
N ASN A 153 -2.05 0.78 -23.35
CA ASN A 153 -1.45 0.40 -22.06
C ASN A 153 -0.92 1.64 -21.33
N VAL A 154 -1.66 2.07 -20.31
CA VAL A 154 -1.37 3.30 -19.57
C VAL A 154 -1.14 2.97 -18.10
N ILE A 155 -0.15 3.65 -17.50
CA ILE A 155 0.07 3.71 -16.05
C ILE A 155 -0.07 5.16 -15.61
N ARG A 156 -0.94 5.42 -14.62
CA ARG A 156 -1.10 6.75 -14.02
C ARG A 156 -0.52 6.76 -12.62
N PRO A 157 0.51 7.57 -12.34
CA PRO A 157 1.11 7.62 -11.02
C PRO A 157 0.22 8.39 -10.04
N GLY A 158 0.08 7.83 -8.83
CA GLY A 158 -0.57 8.49 -7.69
C GLY A 158 0.36 9.40 -6.89
N SER A 159 -0.11 9.89 -5.74
CA SER A 159 0.66 10.78 -4.85
C SER A 159 1.75 10.07 -4.03
N SER A 160 1.74 8.74 -4.01
CA SER A 160 2.69 7.89 -3.28
C SER A 160 3.37 6.86 -4.21
N PHE A 161 3.41 7.16 -5.51
CA PHE A 161 3.99 6.28 -6.53
C PHE A 161 5.48 6.06 -6.30
N ASN A 162 5.92 4.82 -6.42
CA ASN A 162 7.30 4.39 -6.22
C ASN A 162 7.53 3.09 -7.01
N LYS A 163 8.73 2.51 -6.94
CA LYS A 163 9.09 1.23 -7.56
C LYS A 163 8.06 0.12 -7.34
N THR A 164 7.66 -0.09 -6.08
CA THR A 164 6.70 -1.13 -5.69
C THR A 164 5.36 -0.95 -6.41
N ILE A 165 4.84 0.28 -6.47
CA ILE A 165 3.59 0.57 -7.18
C ILE A 165 3.79 0.47 -8.70
N LEU A 166 4.90 0.98 -9.24
CA LEU A 166 5.21 0.85 -10.65
C LEU A 166 5.19 -0.61 -11.10
N TRP A 167 5.85 -1.50 -10.36
CA TRP A 167 5.90 -2.92 -10.67
C TRP A 167 4.53 -3.59 -10.56
N HIS A 168 3.69 -3.17 -9.60
CA HIS A 168 2.30 -3.62 -9.49
C HIS A 168 1.51 -3.28 -10.76
N GLU A 169 1.55 -2.02 -11.20
CA GLU A 169 0.80 -1.57 -12.38
C GLU A 169 1.36 -2.16 -13.69
N MET A 170 2.68 -2.32 -13.82
CA MET A 170 3.30 -3.01 -14.96
C MET A 170 2.93 -4.50 -15.02
N ALA A 171 2.81 -5.15 -13.87
CA ALA A 171 2.43 -6.56 -13.81
C ALA A 171 0.96 -6.81 -14.16
N HIS A 172 0.06 -5.83 -13.97
CA HIS A 172 -1.30 -5.91 -14.53
C HIS A 172 -1.28 -6.00 -16.06
N HIS A 173 -0.44 -5.19 -16.71
CA HIS A 173 -0.27 -5.24 -18.17
C HIS A 173 0.36 -6.56 -18.64
N LEU A 174 1.25 -7.15 -17.85
CA LEU A 174 1.84 -8.45 -18.14
C LEU A 174 0.81 -9.60 -18.03
N GLU A 175 -0.08 -9.55 -17.04
CA GLU A 175 -1.15 -10.55 -16.88
C GLU A 175 -2.21 -10.47 -17.98
N ALA A 176 -2.23 -9.40 -18.79
CA ALA A 176 -3.15 -9.27 -19.92
C ALA A 176 -2.93 -10.35 -21.01
N ASP A 177 -1.74 -10.97 -21.05
CA ASP A 177 -1.48 -12.12 -21.91
C ASP A 177 -2.47 -13.27 -21.59
N PRO A 178 -3.17 -13.84 -22.58
CA PRO A 178 -4.19 -14.86 -22.33
C PRO A 178 -3.67 -16.09 -21.56
N ALA A 179 -2.43 -16.51 -21.79
CA ALA A 179 -1.84 -17.64 -21.09
C ALA A 179 -1.50 -17.28 -19.64
N ALA A 180 -0.95 -16.08 -19.40
CA ALA A 180 -0.73 -15.57 -18.04
C ALA A 180 -2.04 -15.44 -17.26
N LYS A 181 -3.06 -14.82 -17.86
CA LYS A 181 -4.40 -14.68 -17.28
C LYS A 181 -5.04 -16.02 -16.94
N ALA A 182 -4.95 -17.00 -17.85
CA ALA A 182 -5.46 -18.35 -17.63
C ALA A 182 -4.72 -19.05 -16.47
N ALA A 183 -3.39 -18.93 -16.42
CA ALA A 183 -2.58 -19.48 -15.34
C ALA A 183 -2.92 -18.85 -13.98
N SER A 184 -3.11 -17.53 -13.90
CA SER A 184 -3.51 -16.83 -12.67
C SER A 184 -4.87 -17.29 -12.17
N ASN A 185 -5.86 -17.38 -13.06
CA ASN A 185 -7.18 -17.86 -12.70
C ASN A 185 -7.12 -19.32 -12.23
N GLY A 186 -6.38 -20.19 -12.95
CA GLY A 186 -6.16 -21.58 -12.55
C GLY A 186 -5.49 -21.69 -11.17
N TYR A 187 -4.52 -20.84 -10.89
CA TYR A 187 -3.86 -20.76 -9.58
C TYR A 187 -4.85 -20.42 -8.47
N LEU A 188 -5.68 -19.38 -8.65
CA LEU A 188 -6.70 -19.00 -7.66
C LEU A 188 -7.72 -20.12 -7.43
N LEU A 189 -8.21 -20.74 -8.50
CA LEU A 189 -9.19 -21.83 -8.42
C LEU A 189 -8.62 -23.06 -7.71
N LYS A 190 -7.34 -23.37 -7.92
CA LYS A 190 -6.66 -24.51 -7.28
C LYS A 190 -6.37 -24.25 -5.80
N ARG A 191 -6.14 -22.99 -5.42
CA ARG A 191 -5.76 -22.63 -4.06
C ARG A 191 -6.94 -22.35 -3.15
N ARG A 192 -7.96 -21.63 -3.64
CA ARG A 192 -9.10 -21.19 -2.83
C ARG A 192 -9.63 -22.30 -1.93
N LYS A 193 -9.83 -21.97 -0.64
CA LYS A 193 -10.38 -22.91 0.34
C LYS A 193 -11.84 -23.29 0.03
N SER A 194 -12.57 -22.39 -0.63
CA SER A 194 -13.94 -22.63 -1.10
C SER A 194 -14.30 -21.68 -2.24
N GLU A 195 -15.44 -21.92 -2.88
CA GLU A 195 -16.00 -21.03 -3.91
C GLU A 195 -16.61 -19.75 -3.35
N LYS A 196 -16.76 -19.67 -2.02
CA LYS A 196 -17.35 -18.50 -1.36
C LYS A 196 -16.40 -17.31 -1.46
N VAL A 197 -16.95 -16.20 -1.94
CA VAL A 197 -16.27 -14.90 -1.98
C VAL A 197 -16.53 -14.15 -0.68
N TYR A 198 -15.47 -13.68 -0.04
CA TYR A 198 -15.51 -12.90 1.20
C TYR A 198 -15.11 -11.46 0.91
N SER A 199 -15.62 -10.49 1.66
CA SER A 199 -15.17 -9.10 1.49
C SER A 199 -13.71 -8.95 1.92
N LEU A 200 -12.92 -8.19 1.17
CA LEU A 200 -11.53 -7.88 1.53
C LEU A 200 -11.44 -7.19 2.89
N ARG A 201 -12.43 -6.36 3.24
CA ARG A 201 -12.52 -5.76 4.58
C ARG A 201 -12.61 -6.80 5.69
N SER A 202 -13.36 -7.90 5.48
CA SER A 202 -13.46 -8.99 6.47
C SER A 202 -12.17 -9.80 6.56
N LEU A 203 -11.51 -10.07 5.43
CA LEU A 203 -10.29 -10.88 5.39
C LEU A 203 -9.05 -10.13 5.91
N THR A 204 -8.99 -8.81 5.73
CA THR A 204 -7.81 -8.00 6.09
C THR A 204 -8.01 -7.14 7.34
N GLY A 205 -9.26 -6.93 7.78
CA GLY A 205 -9.61 -5.93 8.79
C GLY A 205 -9.49 -4.47 8.30
N ASN A 206 -9.03 -4.24 7.07
CA ASN A 206 -8.78 -2.91 6.54
C ASN A 206 -10.09 -2.25 6.05
N ARG A 207 -10.51 -1.19 6.72
CA ARG A 207 -11.71 -0.41 6.38
C ARG A 207 -11.57 0.45 5.12
N GLY A 208 -10.37 0.54 4.54
CA GLY A 208 -10.11 1.26 3.30
C GLY A 208 -10.62 0.54 2.05
N TYR A 209 -10.90 -0.77 2.13
CA TYR A 209 -11.56 -1.52 1.06
C TYR A 209 -13.06 -1.24 1.05
N ARG A 210 -13.64 -1.17 -0.15
CA ARG A 210 -15.09 -1.06 -0.32
C ARG A 210 -15.75 -2.36 0.08
N SER A 211 -17.00 -2.29 0.53
CA SER A 211 -17.78 -3.45 0.97
C SER A 211 -18.02 -4.50 -0.14
N ASN A 212 -17.99 -4.06 -1.40
CA ASN A 212 -18.20 -4.91 -2.57
C ASN A 212 -16.91 -5.47 -3.18
N GLU A 213 -15.73 -5.15 -2.62
CA GLU A 213 -14.49 -5.78 -3.06
C GLU A 213 -14.36 -7.18 -2.44
N GLY A 214 -14.58 -8.20 -3.28
CA GLY A 214 -14.56 -9.60 -2.90
C GLY A 214 -13.24 -10.31 -3.22
N ALA A 215 -12.87 -11.30 -2.41
CA ALA A 215 -11.73 -12.18 -2.64
C ALA A 215 -12.02 -13.63 -2.20
N TYR A 216 -11.38 -14.59 -2.85
CA TYR A 216 -11.29 -15.96 -2.37
C TYR A 216 -10.43 -16.03 -1.11
N SER A 217 -10.86 -16.82 -0.12
CA SER A 217 -10.08 -17.06 1.09
C SER A 217 -9.03 -18.15 0.85
N ASP A 218 -7.79 -17.88 1.29
CA ASP A 218 -6.63 -18.78 1.28
C ASP A 218 -5.63 -18.28 2.34
N ASP A 219 -4.49 -18.97 2.46
CA ASP A 219 -3.30 -18.54 3.22
C ASP A 219 -2.30 -17.78 2.33
N PHE A 220 -2.80 -16.98 1.37
CA PHE A 220 -1.96 -16.09 0.57
C PHE A 220 -1.13 -15.14 1.45
N ILE A 221 0.02 -14.67 0.93
CA ILE A 221 0.81 -13.63 1.60
C ILE A 221 -0.04 -12.40 1.95
N ASN A 222 -0.98 -12.04 1.06
CA ASN A 222 -1.97 -11.00 1.25
C ASN A 222 -3.31 -11.47 0.66
N PRO A 223 -4.46 -11.36 1.38
CA PRO A 223 -5.78 -11.70 0.84
C PRO A 223 -6.13 -10.99 -0.48
N TYR A 224 -5.50 -9.84 -0.75
CA TYR A 224 -5.65 -9.11 -2.01
C TYR A 224 -5.29 -9.96 -3.24
N VAL A 225 -4.36 -10.91 -3.13
CA VAL A 225 -4.02 -11.87 -4.20
C VAL A 225 -5.27 -12.61 -4.70
N GLY A 226 -6.18 -12.95 -3.79
CA GLY A 226 -7.42 -13.68 -4.10
C GLY A 226 -8.56 -12.81 -4.63
N LYS A 227 -8.33 -11.51 -4.90
CA LYS A 227 -9.38 -10.58 -5.33
C LYS A 227 -10.04 -11.06 -6.62
N VAL A 228 -11.37 -10.98 -6.64
CA VAL A 228 -12.20 -11.40 -7.76
C VAL A 228 -12.69 -10.16 -8.51
N TYR A 229 -12.34 -10.08 -9.79
CA TYR A 229 -12.87 -9.09 -10.71
C TYR A 229 -13.84 -9.72 -11.70
N ARG A 230 -14.81 -8.93 -12.16
CA ARG A 230 -15.86 -9.39 -13.10
C ARG A 230 -15.29 -9.79 -14.47
N ASP A 231 -14.22 -9.14 -14.89
CA ASP A 231 -13.51 -9.35 -16.15
C ASP A 231 -12.45 -10.47 -16.08
N LYS A 232 -12.40 -11.22 -14.97
CA LYS A 232 -11.41 -12.27 -14.68
C LYS A 232 -9.95 -11.79 -14.62
N THR A 233 -9.71 -10.48 -14.53
CA THR A 233 -8.41 -9.94 -14.15
C THR A 233 -8.12 -10.37 -12.71
N THR A 234 -6.85 -10.59 -12.35
CA THR A 234 -6.48 -11.04 -11.00
C THR A 234 -5.37 -10.17 -10.41
N GLU A 235 -5.04 -10.42 -9.15
CA GLU A 235 -3.93 -9.77 -8.45
C GLU A 235 -2.72 -10.71 -8.28
N VAL A 236 -2.71 -11.84 -9.00
CA VAL A 236 -1.68 -12.88 -8.79
C VAL A 236 -0.33 -12.38 -9.26
N TRP A 237 -0.22 -11.89 -10.49
CA TRP A 237 1.05 -11.36 -11.01
C TRP A 237 1.40 -10.00 -10.40
N SER A 238 0.41 -9.11 -10.26
CA SER A 238 0.62 -7.77 -9.68
C SER A 238 1.23 -7.87 -8.28
N MET A 239 0.65 -8.70 -7.41
CA MET A 239 1.20 -8.91 -6.07
C MET A 239 2.49 -9.71 -6.09
N GLY A 240 2.55 -10.81 -6.85
CA GLY A 240 3.74 -11.65 -6.93
C GLY A 240 5.00 -10.87 -7.33
N ILE A 241 4.91 -10.08 -8.39
CA ILE A 241 6.04 -9.25 -8.87
C ILE A 241 6.26 -8.05 -7.95
N GLN A 242 5.21 -7.42 -7.43
CA GLN A 242 5.36 -6.32 -6.48
C GLN A 242 6.24 -6.70 -5.28
N TYR A 243 6.08 -7.91 -4.73
CA TYR A 243 6.92 -8.36 -3.61
C TYR A 243 8.40 -8.49 -3.98
N LEU A 244 8.74 -8.64 -5.27
CA LEU A 244 10.12 -8.69 -5.75
C LEU A 244 10.74 -7.29 -5.93
N SER A 245 9.98 -6.20 -5.76
CA SER A 245 10.47 -4.83 -5.99
C SER A 245 11.57 -4.41 -5.01
N ASN A 246 11.58 -5.01 -3.82
CA ASN A 246 12.57 -4.73 -2.79
C ASN A 246 12.93 -6.00 -2.00
N PRO A 247 14.15 -6.06 -1.42
CA PRO A 247 14.65 -7.28 -0.81
C PRO A 247 13.83 -7.75 0.40
N SER A 248 13.41 -6.84 1.28
CA SER A 248 12.66 -7.23 2.49
C SER A 248 11.32 -7.91 2.16
N ASP A 249 10.60 -7.38 1.17
CA ASP A 249 9.32 -7.93 0.73
C ASP A 249 9.53 -9.25 -0.05
N ALA A 250 10.62 -9.38 -0.81
CA ALA A 250 10.95 -10.61 -1.52
C ALA A 250 11.25 -11.77 -0.55
N ALA A 251 11.95 -11.47 0.55
CA ALA A 251 12.17 -12.44 1.62
C ALA A 251 10.84 -12.86 2.29
N MET A 252 9.93 -11.91 2.52
CA MET A 252 8.60 -12.22 3.07
C MET A 252 7.76 -13.11 2.16
N LEU A 253 7.83 -12.90 0.84
CA LEU A 253 7.13 -13.74 -0.15
C LEU A 253 7.51 -15.21 0.00
N VAL A 254 8.80 -15.50 0.06
CA VAL A 254 9.31 -16.87 0.18
C VAL A 254 9.02 -17.48 1.55
N ALA A 255 9.01 -16.68 2.61
CA ALA A 255 8.75 -17.17 3.96
C ALA A 255 7.28 -17.53 4.17
N LYS A 256 6.34 -16.73 3.65
CA LYS A 256 4.91 -16.88 3.92
C LYS A 256 4.17 -17.74 2.89
N ASP A 257 4.71 -17.90 1.70
CA ASP A 257 4.11 -18.71 0.66
C ASP A 257 5.06 -19.82 0.17
N PRO A 258 5.21 -20.92 0.95
CA PRO A 258 6.15 -22.00 0.63
C PRO A 258 5.76 -22.80 -0.63
N LYS A 259 4.55 -22.58 -1.18
CA LYS A 259 4.05 -23.32 -2.35
C LYS A 259 4.49 -22.75 -3.70
N TRP A 260 5.18 -21.61 -3.76
CA TRP A 260 5.89 -21.15 -4.97
C TRP A 260 7.11 -22.01 -5.34
N ARG A 261 7.49 -22.96 -4.48
CA ARG A 261 8.65 -23.87 -4.66
C ARG A 261 8.33 -25.18 -5.38
N ARG A 262 7.15 -25.34 -5.99
CA ARG A 262 6.74 -26.57 -6.68
C ARG A 262 6.35 -26.32 -8.13
#